data_AF-A0A7I8DRD1-F1
#
_entry.id   AF-A0A7I8DRD1-F1
#
_cell.length_a   1.000
_cell.length_b   1.000
_cell.length_c   1.000
_cell.angle_alpha   90.00
_cell.angle_beta   90.00
_cell.angle_gamma   90.00
#
_symmetry.space_group_name_H-M   'P 1'
#
loop_
_entity.id
_entity.type
_entity.pdbx_description
1 polymer ?
#
loop_
_entity_poly.entity_id
_entity_poly.type
_entity_poly.pdbx_seq_one_letter_code
_entity_poly.pdbx_strand_id
1 'polypeptide(L)'
;MKNTTRKLTVILVLFLIVLTTACTNKVEVKKDTSITIVTPSAGQDKQTAKSAVTPSATKEISIYTMNENTQDVESVSAFVSEDTKITPEFIVDKVADSLAERLIDVGIDSVTTEKDTVIVSFLSDAPPVVQVDLTVETTILDAIAQSLVDNLPEYPKVIFRIEGKEYKSDNLSFGLNSVYLDGNKSK
;
A
#
# COMPACT_ATOMS: atom_id res chain seq x y z
N MET A 1 44.65 -39.55 -27.57
CA MET A 1 44.29 -40.17 -26.26
C MET A 1 43.42 -39.18 -25.51
N LYS A 2 42.15 -39.50 -25.28
CA LYS A 2 41.19 -38.67 -24.54
C LYS A 2 40.93 -39.38 -23.21
N ASN A 3 41.43 -38.81 -22.13
CA ASN A 3 41.24 -39.26 -20.75
C ASN A 3 40.56 -38.13 -19.98
N THR A 4 39.54 -38.49 -19.19
CA THR A 4 39.04 -37.87 -17.94
C THR A 4 37.57 -38.34 -17.80
N THR A 5 37.31 -39.50 -17.19
CA THR A 5 37.03 -39.73 -15.75
C THR A 5 35.74 -39.00 -15.30
N ARG A 6 34.55 -39.61 -15.39
CA ARG A 6 33.83 -40.50 -14.44
C ARG A 6 33.34 -39.85 -13.12
N LYS A 7 31.99 -39.89 -12.97
CA LYS A 7 31.14 -39.98 -11.74
C LYS A 7 31.05 -38.68 -10.90
N LEU A 8 29.95 -38.29 -10.24
CA LEU A 8 29.05 -39.07 -9.37
C LEU A 8 27.75 -38.27 -9.03
N THR A 9 26.67 -39.02 -8.86
CA THR A 9 25.33 -38.83 -8.27
C THR A 9 25.16 -37.85 -7.09
N VAL A 10 24.01 -37.15 -7.00
CA VAL A 10 23.14 -37.08 -5.79
C VAL A 10 21.68 -36.79 -6.22
N ILE A 11 20.79 -37.76 -6.00
CA ILE A 11 19.33 -37.61 -6.01
C ILE A 11 18.94 -37.40 -4.54
N LEU A 12 18.30 -36.28 -4.21
CA LEU A 12 17.73 -36.02 -2.88
C LEU A 12 16.20 -35.97 -3.01
N VAL A 13 15.58 -37.12 -2.79
CA VAL A 13 14.13 -37.27 -2.57
C VAL A 13 13.93 -37.41 -1.06
N LEU A 14 12.76 -36.92 -0.60
CA LEU A 14 12.05 -37.30 0.63
C LEU A 14 12.15 -36.30 1.80
N PHE A 15 11.04 -35.63 2.10
CA PHE A 15 10.47 -35.49 3.46
C PHE A 15 8.96 -35.19 3.30
N LEU A 16 8.10 -36.20 3.38
CA LEU A 16 7.37 -36.68 4.56
C LEU A 16 6.18 -35.78 4.97
N ILE A 17 5.04 -36.11 4.37
CA ILE A 17 3.69 -35.79 4.83
C ILE A 17 3.45 -36.52 6.16
N VAL A 18 3.06 -35.79 7.21
CA VAL A 18 2.48 -36.37 8.43
C VAL A 18 1.10 -35.74 8.64
N LEU A 19 0.09 -36.62 8.71
CA LEU A 19 -1.32 -36.34 8.90
C LEU A 19 -1.70 -36.08 10.39
N THR A 20 -2.89 -35.49 10.56
CA THR A 20 -3.96 -35.79 11.55
C THR A 20 -4.32 -34.76 12.65
N THR A 21 -5.52 -34.19 12.48
CA THR A 21 -6.68 -34.05 13.41
C THR A 21 -6.50 -33.93 14.94
N ALA A 22 -7.13 -32.90 15.54
CA ALA A 22 -8.12 -33.04 16.64
C ALA A 22 -8.77 -31.71 17.11
N CYS A 23 -10.11 -31.68 16.99
CA CYS A 23 -11.20 -31.08 17.79
C CYS A 23 -11.02 -29.90 18.78
N THR A 24 -11.85 -28.88 18.54
CA THR A 24 -12.93 -28.31 19.41
C THR A 24 -12.68 -28.10 20.91
N ASN A 25 -12.87 -26.84 21.34
CA ASN A 25 -13.71 -26.52 22.51
C ASN A 25 -14.43 -25.19 22.30
N LYS A 26 -15.76 -25.26 22.15
CA LYS A 26 -16.68 -24.14 22.44
C LYS A 26 -16.82 -24.05 23.95
N VAL A 27 -16.70 -22.85 24.51
CA VAL A 27 -17.21 -22.53 25.84
C VAL A 27 -18.28 -21.46 25.67
N GLU A 28 -19.53 -21.91 25.59
CA GLU A 28 -20.68 -21.07 25.96
C GLU A 28 -20.83 -21.12 27.48
N VAL A 29 -20.87 -19.96 28.13
CA VAL A 29 -21.53 -19.82 29.44
C VAL A 29 -22.53 -18.69 29.32
N LYS A 30 -23.80 -19.07 29.19
CA LYS A 30 -24.95 -18.25 29.60
C LYS A 30 -24.91 -18.07 31.12
N LYS A 31 -25.22 -16.88 31.62
CA LYS A 31 -26.18 -16.76 32.72
C LYS A 31 -26.91 -15.42 32.73
N ASP A 32 -28.22 -15.57 32.75
CA ASP A 32 -29.31 -14.62 32.86
C ASP A 32 -29.31 -13.73 34.12
N THR A 33 -29.88 -12.53 33.92
CA THR A 33 -30.90 -11.85 34.73
C THR A 33 -30.58 -11.45 36.18
N SER A 34 -30.62 -10.13 36.45
CA SER A 34 -31.70 -9.56 37.26
C SER A 34 -31.77 -8.03 37.12
N ILE A 35 -32.90 -7.56 36.59
CA ILE A 35 -33.36 -6.18 36.70
C ILE A 35 -33.72 -5.94 38.17
N THR A 36 -33.23 -4.85 38.76
CA THR A 36 -33.82 -4.27 39.98
C THR A 36 -34.16 -2.82 39.68
N ILE A 37 -35.47 -2.55 39.63
CA ILE A 37 -36.05 -1.21 39.58
C ILE A 37 -36.04 -0.68 41.02
N VAL A 38 -35.44 0.50 41.24
CA VAL A 38 -35.73 1.36 42.40
C VAL A 38 -35.61 2.83 41.98
N THR A 39 -36.70 3.57 42.21
CA THR A 39 -36.88 5.03 42.05
C THR A 39 -37.69 5.48 43.28
N PRO A 40 -37.60 6.74 43.80
CA PRO A 40 -36.54 7.76 43.78
C PRO A 40 -36.15 8.24 45.21
N SER A 41 -35.01 8.92 45.37
CA SER A 41 -34.89 10.00 46.38
C SER A 41 -33.73 10.96 46.05
N ALA A 42 -33.89 12.18 46.52
CA ALA A 42 -33.33 13.43 46.04
C ALA A 42 -31.82 13.63 46.24
N GLY A 43 -31.23 14.39 45.30
CA GLY A 43 -30.19 15.37 45.58
C GLY A 43 -28.74 14.92 45.38
N GLN A 44 -28.19 15.17 44.19
CA GLN A 44 -26.93 15.91 44.02
C GLN A 44 -26.62 16.09 42.53
N ASP A 45 -26.51 17.35 42.12
CA ASP A 45 -25.99 17.78 40.82
C ASP A 45 -24.62 17.15 40.56
N LYS A 46 -24.56 16.24 39.60
CA LYS A 46 -23.37 16.03 38.77
C LYS A 46 -23.82 16.02 37.33
N GLN A 47 -23.71 17.18 36.72
CA GLN A 47 -23.72 17.40 35.29
C GLN A 47 -22.77 16.38 34.64
N THR A 48 -23.34 15.30 34.12
CA THR A 48 -22.66 14.46 33.13
C THR A 48 -22.42 15.34 31.92
N ALA A 49 -21.20 15.85 31.80
CA ALA A 49 -20.70 16.41 30.56
C ALA A 49 -20.82 15.33 29.50
N LYS A 50 -21.88 15.44 28.68
CA LYS A 50 -21.97 14.75 27.40
C LYS A 50 -20.77 15.24 26.62
N SER A 51 -19.70 14.45 26.52
CA SER A 51 -18.60 14.73 25.61
C SER A 51 -19.20 14.82 24.21
N ALA A 52 -19.41 16.05 23.76
CA ALA A 52 -19.74 16.34 22.38
C ALA A 52 -18.49 15.98 21.59
N VAL A 53 -18.51 14.84 20.91
CA VAL A 53 -17.50 14.52 19.90
C VAL A 53 -17.68 15.57 18.81
N THR A 54 -16.82 16.58 18.83
CA THR A 54 -16.82 17.62 17.81
C THR A 54 -16.26 16.96 16.55
N PRO A 55 -16.93 17.05 15.39
CA PRO A 55 -16.40 16.51 14.15
C PRO A 55 -15.02 17.13 13.90
N SER A 56 -13.99 16.29 13.78
CA SER A 56 -12.66 16.75 13.37
C SER A 56 -12.75 17.23 11.93
N ALA A 57 -12.19 18.41 11.66
CA ALA A 57 -12.15 18.96 10.31
C ALA A 57 -11.29 18.07 9.40
N THR A 58 -11.74 17.92 8.15
CA THR A 58 -11.09 17.10 7.12
C THR A 58 -10.79 17.95 5.90
N LYS A 59 -9.70 17.64 5.22
CA LYS A 59 -9.40 18.14 3.87
C LYS A 59 -9.41 17.01 2.87
N GLU A 60 -9.72 17.36 1.63
CA GLU A 60 -9.71 16.46 0.49
C GLU A 60 -8.35 16.53 -0.20
N ILE A 61 -7.81 15.37 -0.58
CA ILE A 61 -6.67 15.24 -1.49
C ILE A 61 -7.10 14.39 -2.69
N SER A 62 -6.62 14.74 -3.88
CA SER A 62 -6.86 13.95 -5.08
C SER A 62 -5.71 12.97 -5.25
N ILE A 63 -5.97 11.68 -5.22
CA ILE A 63 -5.00 10.65 -5.61
C ILE A 63 -5.47 9.98 -6.90
N TYR A 64 -4.58 9.22 -7.52
CA TYR A 64 -4.88 8.45 -8.70
C TYR A 64 -4.77 6.96 -8.39
N THR A 65 -5.60 6.16 -9.06
CA THR A 65 -5.69 4.71 -8.93
C THR A 65 -6.02 4.08 -10.28
N MET A 66 -6.25 2.78 -10.32
CA MET A 66 -6.65 2.06 -11.53
C MET A 66 -8.17 1.91 -11.62
N ASN A 67 -8.74 2.27 -12.77
CA ASN A 67 -10.12 1.93 -13.08
C ASN A 67 -10.27 0.41 -13.28
N GLU A 68 -11.16 -0.22 -12.54
CA GLU A 68 -11.33 -1.69 -12.57
C GLU A 68 -11.83 -2.22 -13.93
N ASN A 69 -12.47 -1.38 -14.74
CA ASN A 69 -13.06 -1.79 -16.03
C ASN A 69 -12.11 -1.55 -17.20
N THR A 70 -11.38 -0.43 -17.19
CA THR A 70 -10.53 -0.04 -18.32
C THR A 70 -9.04 -0.26 -18.08
N GLN A 71 -8.63 -0.47 -16.82
CA GLN A 71 -7.24 -0.47 -16.36
C GLN A 71 -6.49 0.86 -16.58
N ASP A 72 -7.19 1.92 -16.97
CA ASP A 72 -6.62 3.26 -17.08
C ASP A 72 -6.48 3.90 -15.70
N VAL A 73 -5.69 4.97 -15.64
CA VAL A 73 -5.59 5.82 -14.45
C VAL A 73 -6.91 6.58 -14.24
N GLU A 74 -7.44 6.55 -13.02
CA GLU A 74 -8.59 7.34 -12.58
C GLU A 74 -8.25 8.16 -11.33
N SER A 75 -8.80 9.38 -11.23
CA SER A 75 -8.69 10.20 -10.02
C SER A 75 -9.76 9.83 -9.01
N VAL A 76 -9.37 9.75 -7.74
CA VAL A 76 -10.26 9.50 -6.61
C VAL A 76 -9.93 10.45 -5.45
N SER A 77 -10.96 10.84 -4.72
CA SER A 77 -10.83 11.72 -3.56
C SER A 77 -10.52 10.92 -2.29
N ALA A 78 -9.46 11.29 -1.58
CA ALA A 78 -9.18 10.81 -0.24
C ALA A 78 -9.40 11.93 0.79
N PHE A 79 -10.15 11.63 1.86
CA PHE A 79 -10.41 12.56 2.94
C PHE A 79 -9.48 12.28 4.11
N VAL A 80 -8.72 13.29 4.53
CA VAL A 80 -7.72 13.18 5.60
C VAL A 80 -7.96 14.29 6.63
N SER A 81 -7.49 14.10 7.85
CA SER A 81 -7.54 15.14 8.88
C SER A 81 -6.83 16.41 8.39
N GLU A 82 -7.37 17.57 8.75
CA GLU A 82 -6.84 18.86 8.27
C GLU A 82 -5.36 19.08 8.66
N ASP A 83 -4.98 18.58 9.84
CA ASP A 83 -3.64 18.63 10.42
C ASP A 83 -2.67 17.58 9.84
N THR A 84 -3.14 16.65 9.00
CA THR A 84 -2.28 15.66 8.34
C THR A 84 -1.26 16.37 7.44
N LYS A 85 0.03 16.15 7.70
CA LYS A 85 1.10 16.60 6.82
C LYS A 85 1.12 15.71 5.57
N ILE A 86 1.01 16.33 4.40
CA ILE A 86 1.11 15.62 3.11
C ILE A 86 2.60 15.51 2.76
N THR A 87 3.11 14.28 2.69
CA THR A 87 4.50 13.96 2.34
C THR A 87 4.53 13.03 1.11
N PRO A 88 5.67 12.88 0.42
CA PRO A 88 5.79 11.90 -0.66
C PRO A 88 5.38 10.49 -0.23
N GLU A 89 5.90 10.02 0.90
CA GLU A 89 5.57 8.70 1.46
C GLU A 89 4.07 8.56 1.74
N PHE A 90 3.46 9.58 2.35
CA PHE A 90 2.02 9.58 2.60
C PHE A 90 1.17 9.48 1.32
N ILE A 91 1.56 10.15 0.24
CA ILE A 91 0.86 10.06 -1.05
C ILE A 91 1.03 8.68 -1.67
N VAL A 92 2.25 8.13 -1.66
CA VAL A 92 2.52 6.76 -2.17
C VAL A 92 1.71 5.73 -1.39
N ASP A 93 1.66 5.84 -0.06
CA ASP A 93 0.86 4.95 0.79
C ASP A 93 -0.62 5.03 0.44
N LYS A 94 -1.18 6.24 0.24
CA LYS A 94 -2.59 6.40 -0.13
C LYS A 94 -2.91 5.79 -1.49
N VAL A 95 -2.01 5.89 -2.45
CA VAL A 95 -2.16 5.25 -3.77
C VAL A 95 -2.06 3.73 -3.63
N ALA A 96 -1.07 3.22 -2.88
CA ALA A 96 -0.90 1.79 -2.63
C ALA A 96 -2.11 1.19 -1.89
N ASP A 97 -2.62 1.85 -0.86
CA ASP A 97 -3.86 1.47 -0.15
C ASP A 97 -5.04 1.33 -1.12
N SER A 98 -5.22 2.32 -2.00
CA SER A 98 -6.30 2.33 -3.00
C SER A 98 -6.16 1.21 -4.05
N LEU A 99 -4.94 0.84 -4.42
CA LEU A 99 -4.65 -0.29 -5.30
C LEU A 99 -4.84 -1.63 -4.58
N ALA A 100 -4.52 -1.71 -3.29
CA ALA A 100 -4.73 -2.90 -2.48
C ALA A 100 -6.22 -3.24 -2.31
N GLU A 101 -7.10 -2.22 -2.24
CA GLU A 101 -8.56 -2.41 -2.30
C GLU A 101 -9.01 -3.14 -3.58
N ARG A 102 -8.21 -3.03 -4.65
CA ARG A 102 -8.40 -3.69 -5.95
C ARG A 102 -7.55 -4.96 -6.11
N LEU A 103 -7.05 -5.51 -5.00
CA LEU A 103 -6.22 -6.72 -4.95
C LEU A 103 -4.85 -6.58 -5.65
N ILE A 104 -4.34 -5.35 -5.79
CA ILE A 104 -2.99 -5.06 -6.28
C ILE A 104 -2.15 -4.59 -5.10
N ASP A 105 -1.39 -5.50 -4.50
CA ASP A 105 -0.49 -5.19 -3.39
C ASP A 105 0.86 -4.67 -3.94
N VAL A 106 1.05 -3.36 -3.90
CA VAL A 106 2.24 -2.70 -4.46
C VAL A 106 3.40 -2.80 -3.46
N GLY A 107 4.50 -3.43 -3.86
CA GLY A 107 5.69 -3.57 -3.03
C GLY A 107 6.56 -2.31 -3.07
N ILE A 108 6.43 -1.46 -2.06
CA ILE A 108 7.29 -0.30 -1.85
C ILE A 108 8.51 -0.70 -1.02
N ASP A 109 9.71 -0.44 -1.54
CA ASP A 109 10.97 -0.58 -0.79
C ASP A 109 11.29 0.71 -0.03
N SER A 110 11.25 1.86 -0.73
CA SER A 110 11.52 3.16 -0.10
C SER A 110 10.97 4.33 -0.91
N VAL A 111 10.63 5.41 -0.20
CA VAL A 111 10.29 6.71 -0.80
C VAL A 111 11.26 7.73 -0.23
N THR A 112 12.07 8.33 -1.10
CA THR A 112 13.07 9.34 -0.72
C THR A 112 12.97 10.56 -1.60
N THR A 113 13.59 11.67 -1.18
CA THR A 113 13.65 12.88 -1.99
C THR A 113 15.09 13.30 -2.22
N GLU A 114 15.37 13.79 -3.43
CA GLU A 114 16.61 14.46 -3.76
C GLU A 114 16.29 15.77 -4.50
N LYS A 115 16.64 16.91 -3.90
CA LYS A 115 16.33 18.25 -4.46
C LYS A 115 14.83 18.39 -4.73
N ASP A 116 14.45 18.56 -6.00
CA ASP A 116 13.08 18.74 -6.52
C ASP A 116 12.49 17.43 -7.07
N THR A 117 13.05 16.28 -6.67
CA THR A 117 12.68 14.97 -7.21
C THR A 117 12.28 14.01 -6.11
N VAL A 118 11.14 13.33 -6.27
CA VAL A 118 10.78 12.14 -5.51
C VAL A 118 11.36 10.91 -6.19
N ILE A 119 11.99 10.04 -5.40
CA ILE A 119 12.49 8.75 -5.84
C ILE A 119 11.67 7.68 -5.13
N VAL A 120 10.91 6.91 -5.89
CA VAL A 120 10.16 5.75 -5.38
C VAL A 120 10.87 4.48 -5.84
N SER A 121 11.27 3.67 -4.86
CA SER A 121 11.95 2.40 -5.04
C SER A 121 10.98 1.29 -4.70
N PHE A 122 10.87 0.28 -5.58
CA PHE A 122 9.99 -0.86 -5.39
C PHE A 122 10.77 -2.10 -4.94
N LEU A 123 10.07 -3.01 -4.24
CA LEU A 123 10.55 -4.36 -3.96
C LEU A 123 10.63 -5.16 -5.26
N SER A 124 11.66 -6.00 -5.39
CA SER A 124 11.89 -6.75 -6.63
C SER A 124 10.94 -7.94 -6.86
N ASP A 125 10.21 -8.37 -5.83
CA ASP A 125 9.38 -9.58 -5.81
C ASP A 125 7.86 -9.31 -5.73
N ALA A 126 7.45 -8.05 -5.93
CA ALA A 126 6.06 -7.61 -5.89
C ALA A 126 5.70 -6.69 -7.08
N PRO A 127 4.41 -6.45 -7.34
CA PRO A 127 3.97 -5.37 -8.22
C PRO A 127 4.60 -4.02 -7.83
N PRO A 128 4.96 -3.16 -8.80
CA PRO A 128 4.74 -3.28 -10.23
C PRO A 128 5.86 -4.07 -10.96
N VAL A 129 6.87 -4.57 -10.25
CA VAL A 129 8.07 -5.18 -10.84
C VAL A 129 7.79 -6.56 -11.43
N VAL A 130 6.99 -7.36 -10.73
CA VAL A 130 6.60 -8.73 -11.15
C VAL A 130 5.10 -8.95 -10.96
N GLN A 131 4.58 -10.04 -11.55
CA GLN A 131 3.19 -10.50 -11.41
C GLN A 131 2.13 -9.56 -12.01
N VAL A 132 2.54 -8.62 -12.85
CA VAL A 132 1.67 -7.71 -13.59
C VAL A 132 2.10 -7.67 -15.06
N ASP A 133 1.15 -7.37 -15.94
CA ASP A 133 1.44 -7.10 -17.34
C ASP A 133 1.87 -5.63 -17.54
N LEU A 134 2.30 -5.30 -18.76
CA LEU A 134 2.74 -3.95 -19.11
C LEU A 134 1.68 -2.87 -18.83
N THR A 135 0.40 -3.17 -19.06
CA THR A 135 -0.69 -2.21 -18.85
C THR A 135 -0.82 -1.89 -17.37
N VAL A 136 -0.94 -2.93 -16.54
CA VAL A 136 -1.06 -2.78 -15.08
C VAL A 136 0.19 -2.13 -14.49
N GLU A 137 1.38 -2.54 -14.92
CA GLU A 137 2.64 -1.94 -14.52
C GLU A 137 2.67 -0.43 -14.81
N THR A 138 2.34 -0.04 -16.05
CA THR A 138 2.33 1.37 -16.46
C THR A 138 1.31 2.17 -15.66
N THR A 139 0.09 1.65 -15.45
CA THR A 139 -0.94 2.34 -14.69
C THR A 139 -0.56 2.54 -13.23
N ILE A 140 0.10 1.56 -12.58
CA ILE A 140 0.62 1.72 -11.21
C ILE A 140 1.65 2.86 -11.16
N LEU A 141 2.62 2.85 -12.08
CA LEU A 141 3.65 3.89 -12.16
C LEU A 141 3.04 5.27 -12.43
N ASP A 142 2.08 5.37 -13.35
CA ASP A 142 1.38 6.61 -13.67
C ASP A 142 0.54 7.13 -12.50
N ALA A 143 -0.21 6.26 -11.82
CA ALA A 143 -1.02 6.62 -10.67
C ALA A 143 -0.15 7.21 -9.55
N ILE A 144 0.98 6.57 -9.23
CA ILE A 144 1.93 7.09 -8.24
C ILE A 144 2.51 8.43 -8.70
N ALA A 145 3.02 8.50 -9.94
CA ALA A 145 3.69 9.69 -10.44
C ALA A 145 2.76 10.91 -10.51
N GLN A 146 1.56 10.75 -11.05
CA GLN A 146 0.56 11.82 -11.15
C GLN A 146 0.10 12.28 -9.76
N SER A 147 -0.13 11.34 -8.84
CA SER A 147 -0.51 11.68 -7.46
C SER A 147 0.56 12.51 -6.75
N LEU A 148 1.83 12.14 -6.92
CA LEU A 148 2.94 12.89 -6.33
C LEU A 148 3.01 14.32 -6.89
N VAL A 149 3.01 14.46 -8.21
CA VAL A 149 3.15 15.76 -8.88
C VAL A 149 1.98 16.70 -8.55
N ASP A 150 0.75 16.19 -8.53
CA ASP A 150 -0.43 17.02 -8.31
C ASP A 150 -0.58 17.49 -6.86
N ASN A 151 -0.06 16.72 -5.90
CA ASN A 151 -0.17 17.06 -4.48
C ASN A 151 1.07 17.75 -3.89
N LEU A 152 2.22 17.65 -4.56
CA LEU A 152 3.51 18.14 -4.05
C LEU A 152 4.23 18.98 -5.11
N PRO A 153 3.77 20.23 -5.35
CA PRO A 153 4.32 21.10 -6.39
C PRO A 153 5.81 21.44 -6.20
N GLU A 154 6.35 21.28 -4.99
CA GLU A 154 7.79 21.41 -4.71
C GLU A 154 8.64 20.25 -5.24
N TYR A 155 8.03 19.10 -5.57
CA TYR A 155 8.68 17.93 -6.15
C TYR A 155 8.08 17.57 -7.53
N PRO A 156 8.34 18.39 -8.57
CA PRO A 156 7.78 18.20 -9.90
C PRO A 156 8.27 16.93 -10.62
N LYS A 157 9.33 16.28 -10.14
CA LYS A 157 9.95 15.13 -10.84
C LYS A 157 9.78 13.85 -10.05
N VAL A 158 9.51 12.76 -10.77
CA VAL A 158 9.44 11.41 -10.20
C VAL A 158 10.41 10.50 -10.92
N ILE A 159 11.19 9.75 -10.14
CA ILE A 159 12.10 8.69 -10.62
C ILE A 159 11.67 7.38 -9.97
N PHE A 160 11.63 6.32 -10.78
CA PHE A 160 11.38 4.96 -10.30
C PHE A 160 12.65 4.14 -10.25
N ARG A 161 12.75 3.27 -9.23
CA ARG A 161 13.88 2.37 -8.95
C ARG A 161 13.38 1.02 -8.45
N ILE A 162 14.27 0.03 -8.43
CA ILE A 162 14.03 -1.25 -7.77
C ILE A 162 15.16 -1.44 -6.75
N GLU A 163 14.82 -1.49 -5.46
CA GLU A 163 15.77 -1.63 -4.34
C GLU A 163 17.00 -0.69 -4.48
N GLY A 164 16.74 0.56 -4.84
CA GLY A 164 17.75 1.60 -5.02
C GLY A 164 18.56 1.55 -6.33
N LYS A 165 18.33 0.57 -7.21
CA LYS A 165 18.98 0.41 -8.52
C LYS A 165 18.10 0.95 -9.65
N GLU A 166 18.62 0.95 -10.87
CA GLU A 166 17.82 1.27 -12.05
C GLU A 166 16.55 0.43 -12.13
N TYR A 167 15.46 1.04 -12.59
CA TYR A 167 14.21 0.32 -12.75
C TYR A 167 14.29 -0.58 -13.97
N LYS A 168 14.15 -1.88 -13.77
CA LYS A 168 14.17 -2.89 -14.82
C LYS A 168 13.28 -4.08 -14.45
N SER A 169 12.08 -4.09 -15.00
CA SER A 169 11.16 -5.22 -14.98
C SER A 169 11.25 -6.01 -16.29
N ASP A 170 10.37 -7.00 -16.45
CA ASP A 170 10.21 -7.71 -17.72
C ASP A 170 9.56 -6.85 -18.82
N ASN A 171 8.79 -5.81 -18.46
CA ASN A 171 8.07 -4.97 -19.43
C ASN A 171 8.70 -3.59 -19.68
N LEU A 172 9.34 -3.00 -18.68
CA LEU A 172 9.85 -1.61 -18.72
C LEU A 172 11.31 -1.53 -18.24
N SER A 173 12.06 -0.56 -18.78
CA SER A 173 13.42 -0.29 -18.34
C SER A 173 13.74 1.20 -18.38
N PHE A 174 14.17 1.74 -17.25
CA PHE A 174 14.57 3.13 -17.06
C PHE A 174 15.96 3.19 -16.43
N GLY A 175 16.77 4.17 -16.81
CA GLY A 175 18.07 4.38 -16.16
C GLY A 175 17.91 4.84 -14.70
N LEU A 176 18.97 4.68 -13.88
CA LEU A 176 18.97 5.01 -12.44
C LEU A 176 18.45 6.42 -12.07
N ASN A 177 18.70 7.39 -12.95
CA ASN A 177 18.27 8.79 -12.78
C ASN A 177 17.32 9.24 -13.90
N SER A 178 16.62 8.30 -14.53
CA SER A 178 15.65 8.60 -15.57
C SER A 178 14.39 9.16 -14.93
N VAL A 179 14.10 10.42 -15.25
CA VAL A 179 12.84 11.05 -14.84
C VAL A 179 11.70 10.39 -15.60
N TYR A 180 10.77 9.79 -14.86
CA TYR A 180 9.56 9.16 -15.40
C TYR A 180 8.53 10.24 -15.77
N LEU A 181 8.25 11.14 -14.83
CA LEU A 181 7.33 12.27 -15.01
C LEU A 181 7.98 13.56 -14.52
N ASP A 182 7.79 14.64 -15.29
CA ASP A 182 8.20 16.01 -14.95
C ASP A 182 6.96 16.92 -15.08
N GLY A 183 6.31 17.22 -13.95
CA GLY A 183 5.08 18.02 -13.89
C GLY A 183 5.23 19.45 -14.40
N ASN A 184 6.46 20.00 -14.37
CA ASN A 184 6.75 21.31 -14.94
C ASN A 184 6.77 21.29 -16.47
N LYS A 185 6.91 20.11 -17.07
CA LYS A 185 6.83 19.88 -18.50
C LYS A 185 5.44 19.34 -18.84
N SER A 186 4.42 20.15 -18.63
CA SER A 186 3.08 19.80 -19.08
C SER A 186 2.92 19.99 -20.58
N LYS A 187 2.62 18.86 -21.24
CA LYS A 187 1.83 18.58 -22.47
C LYS A 187 1.76 19.63 -23.58
#